data_AF-A0A7Y2KM89-F1
#
_entry.id   AF-A0A7Y2KM89-F1
#
_cell.length_a   1.000
_cell.length_b   1.000
_cell.length_c   1.000
_cell.angle_alpha   90.00
_cell.angle_beta   90.00
_cell.angle_gamma   90.00
#
_symmetry.space_group_name_H-M   'P 1'
#
loop_
_entity.id
_entity.type
_entity.pdbx_description
1 polymer ?
#
loop_
_entity_poly.entity_id
_entity_poly.type
_entity_poly.pdbx_seq_one_letter_code
_entity_poly.pdbx_strand_id
1 'polypeptide(L)'
;MRYRKQVEMINIARTLLVAAVLWVFLAAFANSVVKWSRPAITGNAVSWVSHEKLLSLARHHGTDALKITELEVSIWRSGNWVPVLKNKEI
;
A
#
# COMPACT_ATOMS: atom_id res chain seq x y z
N MET A 1 11.39 -30.36 -44.95
CA MET A 1 10.95 -29.01 -44.52
C MET A 1 9.97 -28.96 -43.34
N ARG A 2 9.22 -30.03 -43.00
CA ARG A 2 8.23 -30.03 -41.89
C ARG A 2 8.82 -29.83 -40.49
N TYR A 3 10.03 -30.33 -40.24
CA TYR A 3 10.68 -30.30 -38.92
C TYR A 3 11.09 -28.88 -38.48
N ARG A 4 11.58 -28.06 -39.42
CA ARG A 4 12.00 -26.68 -39.15
C ARG A 4 10.83 -25.80 -38.68
N LYS A 5 9.64 -25.99 -39.28
CA LYS A 5 8.41 -25.28 -38.88
C LYS A 5 7.92 -25.66 -37.48
N GLN A 6 8.11 -26.91 -37.05
CA GLN A 6 7.75 -27.31 -35.68
C GLN A 6 8.66 -26.66 -34.63
N VAL A 7 9.97 -26.60 -34.88
CA VAL A 7 10.92 -25.95 -33.97
C VAL A 7 10.63 -24.45 -33.84
N GLU A 8 10.27 -23.78 -34.93
CA GLU A 8 9.85 -22.37 -34.93
C GLU A 8 8.58 -22.14 -34.09
N MET A 9 7.55 -22.98 -34.26
CA MET A 9 6.32 -22.88 -33.47
C MET A 9 6.58 -23.09 -31.96
N ILE A 10 7.46 -24.04 -31.61
CA ILE A 10 7.83 -24.30 -30.21
C ILE A 10 8.58 -23.11 -29.61
N ASN A 11 9.48 -22.49 -30.36
CA ASN A 11 10.21 -21.32 -29.89
C ASN A 11 9.27 -20.12 -29.71
N ILE A 12 8.35 -19.88 -30.64
CA ILE A 12 7.34 -18.82 -30.51
C ILE A 12 6.45 -19.06 -29.27
N ALA A 13 5.98 -20.30 -29.08
CA ALA A 13 5.18 -20.66 -27.91
C ALA A 13 5.94 -20.44 -26.60
N ARG A 14 7.22 -20.79 -26.55
CA ARG A 14 8.08 -20.55 -25.38
C ARG A 14 8.27 -19.06 -25.11
N THR A 15 8.53 -18.26 -26.14
CA THR A 15 8.69 -16.80 -26.00
C THR A 15 7.41 -16.15 -25.48
N LEU A 16 6.25 -16.57 -25.98
CA LEU A 16 4.94 -16.10 -25.50
C LEU A 16 4.70 -16.49 -24.04
N LEU A 17 5.06 -17.72 -23.66
CA LEU A 17 4.91 -18.19 -22.28
C LEU A 17 5.81 -17.41 -21.31
N VAL A 18 7.06 -17.16 -21.68
CA VAL A 18 8.00 -16.35 -20.87
C VAL A 18 7.49 -14.92 -20.75
N ALA A 19 7.00 -14.32 -21.84
CA ALA A 19 6.43 -12.98 -21.81
C ALA A 19 5.20 -12.89 -20.89
N ALA A 20 4.32 -13.90 -20.92
CA ALA A 20 3.15 -13.96 -20.04
C ALA A 20 3.54 -14.07 -18.56
N VAL A 21 4.50 -14.93 -18.24
CA VAL A 21 5.02 -15.08 -16.87
C VAL A 21 5.65 -13.78 -16.39
N LEU A 22 6.46 -13.12 -17.23
CA LEU A 22 7.08 -11.83 -16.90
C LEU A 22 6.03 -10.75 -16.61
N TRP A 23 4.96 -10.70 -17.40
CA TRP A 23 3.84 -9.78 -17.18
C TRP A 23 3.14 -10.02 -15.83
N VAL A 24 2.90 -11.28 -15.46
CA VAL A 24 2.31 -11.63 -14.16
C VAL A 24 3.22 -11.22 -13.00
N PHE A 25 4.53 -11.46 -13.12
CA PHE A 25 5.51 -11.02 -12.11
C PHE A 25 5.53 -9.50 -11.96
N LEU A 26 5.50 -8.76 -13.08
CA LEU A 26 5.50 -7.29 -13.05
C LEU A 26 4.22 -6.74 -12.40
N ALA A 27 3.06 -7.33 -12.70
CA ALA A 27 1.79 -6.97 -12.08
C ALA A 27 1.78 -7.30 -10.57
N ALA A 28 2.31 -8.46 -10.16
CA ALA A 28 2.41 -8.84 -8.76
C ALA A 28 3.36 -7.91 -7.97
N PHE A 29 4.49 -7.53 -8.57
CA PHE A 29 5.44 -6.60 -7.97
C PHE A 29 4.84 -5.21 -7.85
N ALA A 30 4.18 -4.69 -8.90
CA ALA A 30 3.49 -3.41 -8.85
C ALA A 30 2.40 -3.40 -7.76
N ASN A 31 1.57 -4.45 -7.64
CA ASN A 31 0.58 -4.56 -6.58
C ASN A 31 1.20 -4.65 -5.18
N SER A 32 2.35 -5.33 -5.03
CA SER A 32 3.05 -5.46 -3.76
C SER A 32 3.70 -4.14 -3.32
N VAL A 33 4.33 -3.42 -4.25
CA VAL A 33 4.88 -2.08 -4.03
C VAL A 33 3.76 -1.09 -3.71
N VAL A 34 2.62 -1.15 -4.40
CA VAL A 34 1.43 -0.33 -4.08
C VAL A 34 0.92 -0.62 -2.67
N LYS A 35 0.99 -1.87 -2.19
CA LYS A 35 0.60 -2.21 -0.82
C LYS A 35 1.51 -1.60 0.25
N TRP A 36 2.78 -1.32 -0.08
CA TRP A 36 3.74 -0.67 0.83
C TRP A 36 3.78 0.85 0.67
N SER A 37 3.46 1.35 -0.53
CA SER A 37 3.52 2.77 -0.89
C SER A 37 2.19 3.50 -0.69
N ARG A 38 1.09 2.78 -0.45
CA ARG A 38 -0.15 3.42 -0.01
C ARG A 38 0.08 3.95 1.40
N PRO A 39 0.17 5.27 1.62
CA PRO A 39 -0.21 5.79 2.93
C PRO A 39 -1.62 5.24 3.20
N ALA A 40 -1.91 4.92 4.45
CA ALA A 40 -3.22 4.41 4.90
C ALA A 40 -4.33 5.46 4.73
N ILE A 41 -4.53 5.94 3.50
CA ILE A 41 -5.53 6.90 3.03
C ILE A 41 -6.25 6.20 1.86
N THR A 42 -6.73 4.99 2.09
CA THR A 42 -7.74 4.37 1.24
C THR A 42 -8.70 3.62 2.13
N GLY A 43 -9.40 4.40 2.93
CA GLY A 43 -10.57 3.97 3.69
C GLY A 43 -11.43 5.21 3.89
N ASN A 44 -12.42 5.41 3.02
CA ASN A 44 -13.50 6.38 3.18
C ASN A 44 -14.39 6.08 4.41
N ALA A 45 -13.85 5.55 5.51
CA ALA A 45 -14.67 4.90 6.53
C ALA A 45 -14.29 5.20 7.98
N VAL A 46 -13.13 5.78 8.32
CA VAL A 46 -12.82 5.94 9.75
C VAL A 46 -12.00 7.18 10.10
N SER A 47 -12.63 8.37 10.03
CA SER A 47 -12.23 9.47 10.91
C SER A 47 -13.34 9.69 11.95
N TRP A 48 -13.46 8.75 12.88
CA TRP A 48 -14.20 8.94 14.13
C TRP A 48 -13.69 10.16 14.92
N VAL A 49 -12.55 10.73 14.52
CA VAL A 49 -12.00 12.01 14.95
C VAL A 49 -12.23 13.07 13.85
N SER A 50 -12.85 14.19 14.20
CA SER A 50 -13.04 15.32 13.30
C SER A 50 -11.71 15.96 12.87
N HIS A 51 -11.70 16.57 11.68
CA HIS A 51 -10.51 17.25 11.15
C HIS A 51 -10.00 18.36 12.09
N GLU A 52 -10.89 19.14 12.70
CA GLU A 52 -10.54 20.19 13.66
C GLU A 52 -9.82 19.62 14.89
N LYS A 53 -10.25 18.45 15.37
CA LYS A 53 -9.64 17.80 16.53
C LYS A 53 -8.25 17.25 16.19
N LEU A 54 -8.05 16.73 14.99
CA LEU A 54 -6.72 16.34 14.49
C LEU A 54 -5.80 17.56 14.36
N LEU A 55 -6.31 18.68 13.85
CA LEU A 55 -5.56 19.92 13.71
C LEU A 55 -5.16 20.51 15.06
N SER A 56 -6.08 20.47 16.05
CA SER A 56 -5.80 20.84 17.43
C SER A 56 -4.73 19.94 18.04
N LEU A 57 -4.80 18.63 17.80
CA LEU A 57 -3.84 17.65 18.30
C LEU A 57 -2.44 17.84 17.69
N ALA A 58 -2.37 18.09 16.38
CA ALA A 58 -1.14 18.43 15.67
C ALA A 58 -0.47 19.67 16.26
N ARG A 59 -1.25 20.74 16.45
CA ARG A 59 -0.78 21.99 17.07
C ARG A 59 -0.33 21.79 18.52
N HIS A 60 -1.09 21.03 19.31
CA HIS A 60 -0.77 20.77 20.71
C HIS A 60 0.52 19.98 20.87
N HIS A 61 0.80 19.02 19.98
CA HIS A 61 2.00 18.21 20.01
C HIS A 61 3.15 18.73 19.15
N GLY A 62 2.94 19.83 18.40
CA GLY A 62 3.93 20.43 17.52
C GLY A 62 4.38 19.52 16.38
N THR A 63 3.47 18.70 15.83
CA THR A 63 3.79 17.72 14.79
C THR A 63 2.65 17.54 13.82
N ASP A 64 2.98 17.50 12.53
CA ASP A 64 2.03 17.20 11.45
C ASP A 64 1.96 15.70 11.13
N ALA A 65 2.83 14.90 11.76
CA ALA A 65 2.90 13.46 11.58
C ALA A 65 1.90 12.73 12.49
N LEU A 66 0.62 12.77 12.11
CA LEU A 66 -0.45 12.02 12.75
C LEU A 66 -0.76 10.73 11.99
N LYS A 67 -0.79 9.61 12.71
CA LYS A 67 -1.27 8.31 12.21
C LYS A 67 -2.62 8.03 12.83
N ILE A 68 -3.66 7.92 12.00
CA ILE A 68 -5.02 7.67 12.43
C ILE A 68 -5.36 6.21 12.11
N THR A 69 -5.87 5.50 13.10
CA THR A 69 -6.36 4.12 12.97
C THR A 69 -7.78 4.03 13.54
N GLU A 70 -8.45 2.90 13.32
CA GLU A 70 -9.81 2.69 13.86
C GLU A 70 -9.83 2.72 15.40
N LEU A 71 -8.71 2.33 16.02
CA LEU A 71 -8.57 2.20 17.47
C LEU A 71 -7.93 3.42 18.14
N GLU A 72 -7.03 4.12 17.45
CA GLU A 72 -6.27 5.22 18.06
C GLU A 72 -5.64 6.19 17.05
N VAL A 73 -5.33 7.39 17.54
CA VAL A 73 -4.47 8.38 16.88
C VAL A 73 -3.12 8.37 17.57
N SER A 74 -2.06 8.24 16.78
CA SER A 74 -0.67 8.26 17.22
C SER A 74 0.10 9.42 16.59
N ILE A 75 1.09 9.95 17.31
CA ILE A 75 2.05 10.94 16.81
C ILE A 75 3.42 10.31 16.60
N TRP A 76 4.20 10.82 15.64
CA TRP A 76 5.61 10.47 15.53
C TRP A 76 6.45 11.28 16.52
N ARG A 77 7.17 10.60 17.42
CA ARG A 77 8.06 11.22 18.39
C ARG A 77 9.29 10.34 18.63
N SER A 78 10.48 10.93 18.51
CA SER A 78 11.76 10.27 18.83
C SER A 78 11.94 8.90 18.15
N GLY A 79 11.52 8.79 16.89
CA GLY A 79 11.67 7.56 16.11
C GLY A 79 10.60 6.48 16.39
N ASN A 80 9.57 6.79 17.19
CA ASN A 80 8.50 5.86 17.52
C ASN A 80 7.11 6.49 17.33
N TRP A 81 6.11 5.65 17.08
CA TRP A 81 4.69 6.04 17.12
C TRP A 81 4.19 5.99 18.56
N VAL A 82 3.73 7.12 19.08
CA VAL A 82 3.20 7.24 20.45
C VAL A 82 1.69 7.48 20.37
N PRO A 83 0.84 6.62 20.98
CA PRO A 83 -0.60 6.81 20.97
C PRO A 83 -0.98 7.99 21.87
N VAL A 84 -1.77 8.92 21.33
CA VAL A 84 -2.20 10.15 22.02
C VAL A 84 -3.69 10.22 22.23
N LEU A 85 -4.47 9.51 21.42
CA LEU A 85 -5.93 9.47 21.55
C LEU A 85 -6.43 8.07 21.22
N LYS A 86 -7.10 7.41 22.16
CA LYS A 86 -7.76 6.12 21.92
C LYS A 86 -9.23 6.33 21.57
N ASN A 87 -9.73 5.53 20.64
CA ASN A 87 -11.14 5.40 20.38
C ASN A 87 -11.77 4.71 21.59
N LYS A 88 -12.81 5.33 22.15
CA LYS A 88 -13.55 4.80 23.32
C LYS A 88 -14.84 4.10 22.93
N GLU A 89 -15.18 4.14 21.64
CA GLU A 89 -16.40 3.52 21.10
C GLU A 89 -16.21 2.04 20.73
N ILE A 90 -14.98 1.52 20.88
CA ILE A 90 -14.59 0.12 20.60
C ILE A 90 -14.05 -0.52 21.89
#